data_AF-A0AAW1JSX6-F1
#
_entry.id   AF-A0AAW1JSX6-F1
#
_cell.length_a   1.000
_cell.length_b   1.000
_cell.length_c   1.000
_cell.angle_alpha   90.00
_cell.angle_beta   90.00
_cell.angle_gamma   90.00
#
_symmetry.space_group_name_H-M   'P 1'
#
loop_
_entity.id
_entity.type
_entity.pdbx_description
1 polymer ?
#
loop_
_entity_poly.entity_id
_entity_poly.type
_entity_poly.pdbx_seq_one_letter_code
_entity_poly.pdbx_strand_id
1 'polypeptide(L)'
;MLHTSPPKTPKFLHLHAVVEELAGFGAKIQLCSRNEVELNKCLEEWRIKGFNVTSSVCDVTSTEQRLKLMHDVSSVFDGKLNILVCFTLLDKFVVFRFSIWSVL
;
A
#
# COMPACT_ATOMS: atom_id res chain seq x y z
N MET A 1 16.97 11.17 29.35
CA MET A 1 15.96 10.25 28.78
C MET A 1 15.07 11.09 27.87
N LEU A 2 15.20 10.95 26.56
CA LEU A 2 14.31 11.66 25.64
C LEU A 2 12.97 10.91 25.66
N HIS A 3 11.98 11.46 26.34
CA HIS A 3 10.59 11.08 26.14
C HIS A 3 10.22 11.51 24.72
N THR A 4 10.37 10.60 23.77
CA THR A 4 9.69 10.75 22.48
C THR A 4 8.20 10.57 22.76
N SER A 5 7.46 11.67 22.64
CA SER A 5 5.99 11.62 22.57
C SER A 5 5.60 10.57 21.51
N PRO A 6 4.64 9.68 21.77
CA PRO A 6 4.22 8.70 20.79
C PRO A 6 3.83 9.44 19.50
N PRO A 7 4.35 9.03 18.32
CA PRO A 7 4.04 9.72 17.08
C PRO A 7 2.52 9.78 16.93
N LYS A 8 1.99 10.99 16.77
CA LYS A 8 0.56 11.25 16.53
C LYS A 8 0.09 10.28 15.43
N THR A 9 -0.67 9.27 15.81
CA THR A 9 -1.14 8.24 14.88
C THR A 9 -2.07 8.90 13.87
N PRO A 10 -1.75 8.90 12.57
CA PRO A 10 -2.65 9.43 11.55
C PRO A 10 -3.92 8.56 11.51
N LYS A 11 -5.02 9.11 10.97
CA LYS A 11 -6.37 8.52 10.89
C LYS A 11 -6.48 7.22 10.03
N PHE A 12 -5.40 6.44 9.90
CA PHE A 12 -5.20 5.29 9.01
C PHE A 12 -4.97 3.95 9.72
N LEU A 13 -5.46 3.79 10.96
CA LEU A 13 -5.18 2.60 11.78
C LEU A 13 -5.49 1.27 11.05
N HIS A 14 -6.56 1.21 10.25
CA HIS A 14 -6.93 -0.01 9.53
C HIS A 14 -6.04 -0.31 8.32
N LEU A 15 -5.64 0.70 7.54
CA LEU A 15 -4.78 0.49 6.37
C LEU A 15 -3.38 0.04 6.79
N HIS A 16 -2.86 0.64 7.86
CA HIS A 16 -1.53 0.34 8.35
C HIS A 16 -1.44 -1.12 8.80
N ALA A 17 -2.38 -1.56 9.64
CA ALA A 17 -2.43 -2.95 10.09
C ALA A 17 -2.54 -3.95 8.92
N VAL A 18 -3.38 -3.67 7.92
CA VAL A 18 -3.56 -4.56 6.75
C VAL A 18 -2.28 -4.65 5.93
N VAL A 19 -1.58 -3.52 5.70
CA VAL A 19 -0.31 -3.51 4.98
C VAL A 19 0.77 -4.27 5.75
N GLU A 20 0.89 -4.02 7.06
CA GLU A 20 1.90 -4.68 7.89
C GLU A 20 1.68 -6.20 7.98
N GLU A 21 0.45 -6.64 8.20
CA GLU A 21 0.13 -8.06 8.31
C GLU A 21 0.46 -8.80 7.00
N LEU A 22 0.01 -8.25 5.87
CA LEU A 22 0.24 -8.87 4.56
C LEU A 22 1.70 -8.81 4.13
N ALA A 23 2.40 -7.71 4.43
CA ALA A 23 3.84 -7.60 4.20
C ALA A 23 4.64 -8.57 5.08
N GLY A 24 4.19 -8.80 6.32
CA GLY A 24 4.75 -9.80 7.23
C GLY A 24 4.70 -11.22 6.67
N PHE A 25 3.70 -11.53 5.84
CA PHE A 25 3.62 -12.78 5.09
C PHE A 25 4.38 -12.76 3.74
N GLY A 26 5.16 -11.72 3.45
CA GLY A 26 5.95 -11.60 2.22
C GLY A 26 5.17 -11.14 0.99
N ALA A 27 3.98 -10.57 1.16
CA ALA A 27 3.24 -10.01 0.04
C ALA A 27 3.98 -8.80 -0.56
N LYS A 28 3.95 -8.70 -1.89
CA LYS A 28 4.30 -7.44 -2.59
C LYS A 28 3.05 -6.56 -2.62
N ILE A 29 3.22 -5.29 -2.28
CA ILE A 29 2.11 -4.36 -2.05
C ILE A 29 2.26 -3.13 -2.95
N GLN A 30 1.17 -2.74 -3.63
CA GLN A 30 1.02 -1.44 -4.29
C GLN A 30 -0.10 -0.68 -3.59
N LEU A 31 0.21 0.54 -3.15
CA LEU A 31 -0.73 1.44 -2.50
C LEU A 31 -1.13 2.59 -3.42
N CYS A 32 -2.34 3.09 -3.27
CA CYS A 32 -2.71 4.36 -3.88
C CYS A 32 -3.49 5.28 -2.95
N SER A 33 -3.36 6.58 -3.19
CA SER A 33 -4.01 7.65 -2.42
C SER A 33 -4.04 8.93 -3.28
N ARG A 34 -4.96 9.84 -2.97
CA ARG A 34 -4.95 11.21 -3.52
C ARG A 34 -3.90 12.10 -2.84
N ASN A 35 -3.53 11.77 -1.60
CA ASN A 35 -2.57 12.54 -0.81
C ASN A 35 -1.17 11.93 -0.95
N GLU A 36 -0.34 12.54 -1.80
CA GLU A 36 1.04 12.13 -2.06
C GLU A 36 1.93 12.26 -0.82
N VAL A 37 1.80 13.35 -0.06
CA VAL A 37 2.65 13.62 1.11
C VAL A 37 2.47 12.54 2.17
N GLU A 38 1.23 12.18 2.47
CA GLU A 38 0.93 11.09 3.41
C GLU A 38 1.36 9.72 2.87
N LEU A 39 1.13 9.48 1.58
CA LEU A 39 1.51 8.22 0.93
C LEU A 39 3.02 7.99 1.02
N ASN A 40 3.82 9.02 0.71
CA ASN A 40 5.28 8.97 0.75
C ASN A 40 5.80 8.75 2.17
N LYS A 41 5.17 9.37 3.17
CA LYS A 41 5.54 9.16 4.58
C LYS A 41 5.35 7.69 4.99
N CYS A 42 4.18 7.10 4.73
CA CYS A 42 3.94 5.70 5.08
C CYS A 42 4.81 4.74 4.25
N LEU A 43 5.02 5.05 2.96
CA LEU A 43 5.91 4.26 2.10
C LEU A 43 7.31 4.16 2.70
N GLU A 44 7.89 5.28 3.15
CA GLU A 44 9.21 5.29 3.76
C GLU A 44 9.24 4.46 5.05
N GLU A 45 8.23 4.61 5.91
CA GLU A 45 8.11 3.83 7.15
C GLU A 45 8.11 2.30 6.87
N TRP A 46 7.41 1.84 5.84
CA TRP A 46 7.37 0.41 5.48
C TRP A 46 8.62 -0.07 4.76
N ARG A 47 9.25 0.77 3.94
CA ARG A 47 10.52 0.43 3.28
C ARG A 47 11.65 0.27 4.30
N ILE A 48 11.69 1.11 5.33
CA ILE A 48 12.64 0.96 6.46
C ILE A 48 12.43 -0.36 7.20
N LYS A 49 11.18 -0.84 7.30
CA LYS A 49 10.85 -2.16 7.88
C LYS A 49 11.20 -3.35 6.95
N GLY A 50 11.71 -3.09 5.74
CA GLY A 50 12.06 -4.14 4.77
C GLY A 50 10.87 -4.67 3.98
N PHE A 51 9.70 -4.03 4.06
CA PHE A 51 8.53 -4.48 3.32
C PHE A 51 8.61 -4.11 1.84
N ASN A 52 8.14 -5.01 0.97
CA ASN A 52 8.08 -4.78 -0.47
C ASN A 52 6.82 -3.99 -0.84
N VAL A 53 6.86 -2.69 -0.55
CA VAL A 53 5.76 -1.76 -0.78
C VAL A 53 6.15 -0.75 -1.86
N THR A 54 5.21 -0.52 -2.77
CA THR A 54 5.26 0.46 -3.85
C THR A 54 4.00 1.32 -3.78
N SER A 55 4.02 2.51 -4.38
CA SER A 55 2.86 3.40 -4.31
C SER A 55 2.68 4.29 -5.54
N SER A 56 1.45 4.69 -5.80
CA SER A 56 1.09 5.62 -6.87
C SER A 56 0.02 6.61 -6.40
N VAL A 57 0.15 7.88 -6.78
CA VAL A 57 -0.92 8.85 -6.58
C VAL A 57 -2.04 8.55 -7.57
N CYS A 58 -3.27 8.39 -7.07
CA CYS A 58 -4.44 8.09 -7.89
C CYS A 58 -5.71 8.63 -7.24
N ASP A 59 -6.48 9.40 -8.00
CA ASP A 59 -7.89 9.67 -7.74
C ASP A 59 -8.75 8.61 -8.40
N VAL A 60 -9.25 7.70 -7.57
CA VAL A 60 -10.07 6.56 -7.95
C VAL A 60 -11.46 6.95 -8.43
N THR A 61 -11.89 8.20 -8.20
CA THR A 61 -13.14 8.72 -8.80
C THR A 61 -12.97 9.02 -10.29
N SER A 62 -11.73 9.31 -10.73
CA SER A 62 -11.40 9.54 -12.14
C SER A 62 -11.21 8.24 -12.91
N THR A 63 -11.99 8.05 -13.98
CA THR A 63 -11.88 6.88 -14.87
C THR A 63 -10.50 6.76 -15.50
N GLU A 64 -9.93 7.87 -15.96
CA GLU A 64 -8.60 7.90 -16.57
C GLU A 64 -7.53 7.45 -15.59
N GLN A 65 -7.58 7.95 -14.35
CA GLN A 65 -6.61 7.59 -13.32
C GLN A 65 -6.79 6.16 -12.83
N ARG A 66 -8.03 5.62 -12.77
CA ARG A 66 -8.26 4.21 -12.49
C ARG A 66 -7.63 3.30 -13.55
N LEU A 67 -7.79 3.63 -14.83
CA LEU A 67 -7.19 2.84 -15.93
C LEU A 67 -5.67 2.87 -15.86
N LYS A 68 -5.08 4.04 -15.62
CA LYS A 68 -3.63 4.18 -15.40
C LYS A 68 -3.15 3.36 -14.20
N LEU A 69 -3.85 3.45 -13.06
CA LEU A 69 -3.53 2.66 -11.87
C LEU A 69 -3.54 1.16 -12.17
N MET A 70 -4.54 0.65 -12.88
CA MET A 70 -4.62 -0.78 -13.22
C MET A 70 -3.50 -1.20 -14.18
N HIS A 71 -3.13 -0.35 -15.14
CA HIS A 71 -1.98 -0.59 -15.99
C HIS A 71 -0.68 -0.67 -15.18
N ASP A 72 -0.45 0.28 -14.27
CA ASP A 72 0.74 0.35 -13.43
C ASP A 72 0.79 -0.85 -12.47
N VAL A 73 -0.34 -1.20 -11.85
CA VAL A 73 -0.51 -2.42 -11.04
C VAL A 73 -0.17 -3.67 -11.86
N SER A 74 -0.69 -3.78 -13.08
CA SER A 74 -0.40 -4.92 -13.96
C SER A 74 1.10 -5.04 -14.22
N SER A 75 1.78 -3.92 -14.52
CA SER A 75 3.24 -3.88 -14.71
C SER A 75 4.01 -4.27 -13.44
N VAL A 76 3.64 -3.70 -12.29
CA VAL A 76 4.27 -3.97 -10.99
C VAL A 76 4.13 -5.44 -10.58
N PHE A 77 3.03 -6.09 -10.96
CA PHE A 77 2.72 -7.46 -10.56
C PHE A 77 2.78 -8.47 -11.71
N ASP A 78 3.49 -8.17 -12.80
CA ASP A 78 3.64 -9.05 -13.97
C ASP A 78 2.30 -9.67 -14.44
N GLY A 79 1.25 -8.85 -14.47
CA GLY A 79 -0.10 -9.23 -14.87
C GLY A 79 -0.87 -10.10 -13.88
N LYS A 80 -0.31 -10.45 -12.71
CA LYS A 80 -0.97 -11.34 -11.74
C LYS A 80 -1.25 -10.64 -10.41
N LEU A 81 -2.51 -10.26 -10.24
CA LEU A 81 -3.04 -9.72 -9.00
C LEU A 81 -3.78 -10.80 -8.20
N ASN A 82 -3.51 -10.92 -6.89
CA ASN A 82 -4.17 -11.89 -6.02
C ASN A 82 -5.28 -11.27 -5.17
N ILE A 83 -5.04 -10.09 -4.59
CA ILE A 83 -5.98 -9.46 -3.64
C ILE A 83 -6.09 -7.97 -3.96
N LEU A 84 -7.32 -7.48 -4.05
CA LEU A 84 -7.65 -6.07 -4.15
C LEU A 84 -8.47 -5.68 -2.92
N VAL A 85 -7.97 -4.71 -2.14
CA VAL A 85 -8.68 -4.15 -0.99
C VAL A 85 -9.08 -2.71 -1.31
N CYS A 86 -10.37 -2.44 -1.33
CA CYS A 86 -10.95 -1.13 -1.60
C CYS A 86 -11.60 -0.58 -0.32
N PHE A 87 -11.05 0.49 0.25
CA PHE A 87 -11.68 1.17 1.39
C PHE A 87 -12.54 2.32 0.87
N THR A 88 -13.85 2.08 0.74
CA THR A 88 -14.86 2.99 0.18
C THR A 88 -15.10 4.28 0.98
N LEU A 89 -14.42 4.49 2.11
CA LEU A 89 -14.54 5.71 2.94
C LEU A 89 -13.29 6.59 2.96
N LEU A 90 -12.18 6.21 2.29
CA LEU A 90 -10.89 6.89 2.45
C LEU A 90 -10.13 7.18 1.14
N ASP A 91 -10.69 6.91 -0.04
CA ASP A 91 -10.01 7.05 -1.35
C ASP A 91 -8.67 6.28 -1.45
N LYS A 92 -8.60 5.12 -0.79
CA LYS A 92 -7.38 4.30 -0.77
C LYS A 92 -7.67 2.87 -1.21
N PHE A 93 -6.84 2.38 -2.13
CA PHE A 93 -6.79 0.97 -2.51
C PHE A 93 -5.45 0.40 -2.10
N VAL A 94 -5.47 -0.87 -1.68
CA VAL A 94 -4.27 -1.68 -1.55
C VAL A 94 -4.39 -2.89 -2.47
N VAL A 95 -3.33 -3.13 -3.19
CA VAL A 95 -3.24 -4.13 -4.23
C VAL A 95 -2.09 -5.07 -3.88
N PHE A 96 -2.36 -6.36 -3.72
CA PHE A 96 -1.39 -7.34 -3.25
C PHE A 96 -1.16 -8.46 -4.25
N ARG A 97 0.10 -8.84 -4.43
CA ARG A 97 0.47 -10.14 -4.97
C ARG A 97 1.04 -11.00 -3.86
N PHE A 98 0.49 -12.21 -3.74
CA PHE A 98 0.95 -13.24 -2.83
C PHE A 98 1.68 -14.28 -3.68
N SER A 99 3.01 -14.34 -3.56
CA SER A 99 3.80 -15.43 -4.13
C SER A 99 4.32 -16.26 -2.96
N ILE A 100 3.55 -17.27 -2.52
CA ILE A 100 4.14 -18.37 -1.73
C ILE A 100 5.02 -19.14 -2.71
N TRP A 101 6.29 -18.77 -2.83
CA TRP A 101 7.30 -19.67 -3.39
C TRP A 101 8.68 -19.27 -2.89
N SER A 102 8.96 -19.58 -1.62
CA SER A 102 10.30 -19.83 -1.03
C SER A 102 10.18 -20.15 0.48
N VAL A 103 9.26 -21.05 0.86
CA VAL A 103 9.32 -21.75 2.16
C VAL A 103 9.14 -23.26 1.93
N LEU A 104 9.87 -23.78 0.94
CA LEU A 104 10.22 -25.19 0.72
C LEU A 104 11.48 -25.21 -0.15
#